data_AF-A0A0N9I1V5-F1
#
_entry.id   AF-A0A0N9I1V5-F1
#
_cell.length_a   1.000
_cell.length_b   1.000
_cell.length_c   1.000
_cell.angle_alpha   90.00
_cell.angle_beta   90.00
_cell.angle_gamma   90.00
#
_symmetry.space_group_name_H-M   'P 1'
#
loop_
_entity.id
_entity.type
_entity.pdbx_description
1 polymer ?
#
loop_
_entity_poly.entity_id
_entity_poly.type
_entity_poly.pdbx_seq_one_letter_code
_entity_poly.pdbx_strand_id
1 'polypeptide(L)'
;MQRTTPELCSTRSTRSNQKGDHLALVLMSSSGKAETRPNGSNTQYDPALELLLRRLGKLDAVLVSVALDSREARKLPPAERIIRDSPTRLADVDDFDGLRKEIGRAQATTGGNQTRQILLRLTIPGYTVNDADRLARYLARPAPTLPSATQDLADDLLFDLNWLAKVIAVLQYKKQMVLYGPPGTGKTYLARKLAQHIAGAAATRLVQFHPSYAYEDFFEGYRPRGSGETYTLAVQDGPLRLLAEAAANDPGRPYVLIIDEINRANLSKVFGELYFLLEYREEAIELQYSPGKQFRLPANIFIIGTMNTADRSIALVDAAMRRRFAFVELHPDHPPVDQLLTRWVAKHGKTDGRAELLTKLNNAIGDDREFKIGPSYLMKPDADHGLDLVWEYSILPLLEEHYYDLRSRRQVHDTFGLDAIRGQS
;
A
#
# COMPACT_ATOMS: atom_id res chain seq x y z
N MET A 1 -0.54 -28.16 6.04
CA MET A 1 0.06 -26.85 5.66
C MET A 1 1.56 -27.01 5.61
N GLN A 2 2.19 -26.84 4.44
CA GLN A 2 3.65 -26.75 4.34
C GLN A 2 4.08 -25.43 5.00
N ARG A 3 4.99 -25.46 5.97
CA ARG A 3 5.49 -24.28 6.69
C ARG A 3 7.01 -24.18 6.51
N THR A 4 7.46 -23.25 5.68
CA THR A 4 8.88 -22.87 5.66
C THR A 4 9.16 -22.08 6.95
N THR A 5 9.98 -22.63 7.85
CA THR A 5 10.34 -21.99 9.12
C THR A 5 11.83 -21.64 9.08
N PRO A 6 12.21 -20.36 9.18
CA PRO A 6 13.61 -20.01 9.38
C PRO A 6 14.01 -20.34 10.82
N GLU A 7 15.02 -21.18 11.02
CA GLU A 7 15.68 -21.34 12.31
C GLU A 7 17.07 -20.69 12.23
N LEU A 8 17.39 -19.84 13.20
CA LEU A 8 18.73 -19.27 13.35
C LEU A 8 19.43 -20.04 14.46
N CYS A 9 20.54 -20.69 14.12
CA CYS A 9 21.41 -21.35 15.09
C CYS A 9 22.73 -20.59 15.18
N SER A 10 23.21 -20.32 16.40
CA SER A 10 24.59 -19.89 16.62
C SER A 10 25.53 -21.05 16.30
N THR A 11 26.41 -20.90 15.31
CA THR A 11 27.51 -21.86 15.11
C THR A 11 28.81 -21.22 15.61
N ARG A 12 29.28 -21.63 16.79
CA ARG A 12 30.68 -21.40 17.18
C ARG A 12 31.53 -22.43 16.47
N SER A 13 32.24 -22.02 15.42
CA SER A 13 33.28 -22.86 14.81
C SER A 13 34.56 -22.75 15.64
N THR A 14 34.95 -23.84 16.30
CA THR A 14 36.27 -23.95 16.92
C THR A 14 37.32 -24.32 15.86
N ARG A 15 37.97 -23.27 15.30
CA ARG A 15 39.29 -23.21 14.60
C ARG A 15 39.40 -23.95 13.25
N SER A 16 40.19 -23.53 12.24
CA SER A 16 41.09 -22.39 11.94
C SER A 16 41.08 -22.33 10.38
N ASN A 17 40.85 -21.22 9.68
CA ASN A 17 41.87 -20.23 9.29
C ASN A 17 41.17 -19.06 8.57
N GLN A 18 40.35 -18.29 9.30
CA GLN A 18 39.97 -16.90 9.03
C GLN A 18 39.09 -16.49 10.21
N LYS A 19 39.61 -15.62 11.08
CA LYS A 19 38.89 -15.13 12.26
C LYS A 19 37.79 -14.18 11.81
N GLY A 20 36.54 -14.65 11.83
CA GLY A 20 35.35 -13.82 11.73
C GLY A 20 34.17 -14.57 12.34
N ASP A 21 33.52 -13.98 13.35
CA ASP A 21 32.27 -14.48 13.90
C ASP A 21 31.16 -14.21 12.87
N HIS A 22 30.81 -15.21 12.06
CA HIS A 22 29.75 -15.09 11.04
C HIS A 22 28.40 -15.54 11.60
N LEU A 23 27.33 -14.88 11.17
CA LEU A 23 25.96 -15.31 11.44
C LEU A 23 25.56 -16.41 10.46
N ALA A 24 24.81 -17.41 10.92
CA ALA A 24 24.35 -18.53 10.11
C ALA A 24 22.82 -18.58 10.08
N LEU A 25 22.22 -18.29 8.92
CA LEU A 25 20.78 -18.42 8.70
C LEU A 25 20.49 -19.78 8.06
N VAL A 26 19.68 -20.62 8.72
CA VAL A 26 19.27 -21.91 8.18
C VAL A 26 17.85 -21.79 7.65
N LEU A 27 17.68 -22.00 6.34
CA LEU A 27 16.38 -22.04 5.70
C LEU A 27 15.97 -23.49 5.49
N MET A 28 14.81 -23.87 6.04
CA MET A 28 14.29 -25.24 5.96
C MET A 28 12.94 -25.29 5.24
N SER A 29 12.82 -26.19 4.25
CA SER A 29 11.53 -26.57 3.70
C SER A 29 10.92 -27.70 4.52
N SER A 30 9.77 -27.47 5.18
CA SER A 30 8.98 -28.58 5.71
C SER A 30 8.12 -29.16 4.57
N SER A 31 8.52 -30.28 3.98
CA SER A 31 7.58 -31.12 3.23
C SER A 31 6.73 -31.90 4.24
N GLY A 32 5.60 -31.33 4.66
CA GLY A 32 4.59 -32.12 5.35
C GLY A 32 4.14 -33.24 4.41
N LYS A 33 4.21 -34.51 4.85
CA LYS A 33 3.45 -35.61 4.24
C LYS A 33 1.97 -35.24 4.30
N ALA A 34 1.45 -34.57 3.29
CA ALA A 34 0.01 -34.49 3.09
C ALA A 34 -0.41 -35.84 2.51
N GLU A 35 -1.27 -36.57 3.22
CA GLU A 35 -1.79 -37.90 2.84
C GLU A 35 -2.51 -37.93 1.48
N THR A 36 -2.63 -36.79 0.78
CA THR A 36 -3.42 -36.67 -0.44
C THR A 36 -2.66 -36.32 -1.73
N ARG A 37 -1.33 -36.08 -1.73
CA ARG A 37 -0.55 -35.93 -2.99
C ARG A 37 0.91 -36.38 -2.87
N PRO A 38 1.37 -37.42 -3.61
CA PRO A 38 2.72 -37.97 -3.46
C PRO A 38 3.88 -37.09 -3.98
N ASN A 39 3.63 -35.92 -4.59
CA ASN A 39 4.66 -35.12 -5.27
C ASN A 39 4.42 -33.59 -5.20
N GLY A 40 3.80 -33.07 -4.13
CA GLY A 40 3.57 -31.63 -3.99
C GLY A 40 4.84 -30.86 -3.63
N SER A 41 5.50 -30.21 -4.61
CA SER A 41 6.62 -29.31 -4.35
C SER A 41 6.20 -28.15 -3.45
N ASN A 42 7.03 -27.79 -2.46
CA ASN A 42 6.76 -26.63 -1.61
C ASN A 42 6.94 -25.34 -2.42
N THR A 43 5.83 -24.73 -2.83
CA THR A 43 5.79 -23.53 -3.66
C THR A 43 6.20 -22.26 -2.92
N GLN A 44 6.27 -22.30 -1.58
CA GLN A 44 6.61 -21.14 -0.75
C GLN A 44 8.10 -21.02 -0.44
N TYR A 45 8.90 -22.05 -0.72
CA TYR A 45 10.33 -22.04 -0.42
C TYR A 45 11.09 -20.97 -1.23
N ASP A 46 10.88 -20.94 -2.55
CA ASP A 46 11.57 -20.02 -3.45
C ASP A 46 11.22 -18.55 -3.17
N PRO A 47 9.92 -18.16 -3.02
CA PRO A 47 9.56 -16.82 -2.59
C PRO A 47 10.11 -16.44 -1.21
N ALA A 48 10.18 -17.38 -0.27
CA ALA A 48 10.73 -17.12 1.05
C ALA A 48 12.26 -16.86 1.00
N LEU A 49 13.01 -17.65 0.24
CA LEU A 49 14.45 -17.44 0.05
C LEU A 49 14.71 -16.07 -0.60
N GLU A 50 13.98 -15.71 -1.65
CA GLU A 50 14.13 -14.41 -2.30
C GLU A 50 13.82 -13.26 -1.33
N LEU A 51 12.73 -13.36 -0.56
CA LEU A 51 12.37 -12.36 0.44
C LEU A 51 13.47 -12.20 1.51
N LEU A 52 14.05 -13.31 1.98
CA LEU A 52 15.13 -13.28 2.96
C LEU A 52 16.41 -12.65 2.39
N LEU A 53 16.81 -13.01 1.16
CA LEU A 53 17.96 -12.40 0.49
C LEU A 53 17.77 -10.91 0.30
N ARG A 54 16.56 -10.46 -0.10
CA ARG A 54 16.22 -9.04 -0.20
C ARG A 54 16.30 -8.32 1.16
N ARG A 55 15.80 -8.94 2.23
CA ARG A 55 15.90 -8.39 3.60
C ARG A 55 17.33 -8.29 4.08
N LEU A 56 18.16 -9.28 3.78
CA LEU A 56 19.58 -9.27 4.08
C LEU A 56 20.32 -8.20 3.28
N GLY A 57 19.97 -8.00 2.00
CA GLY A 57 20.48 -6.90 1.18
C GLY A 57 20.23 -5.52 1.78
N LYS A 58 19.04 -5.31 2.39
CA LYS A 58 18.73 -4.06 3.11
C LYS A 58 19.61 -3.81 4.34
N LEU A 59 20.16 -4.86 4.94
CA LEU A 59 21.09 -4.76 6.07
C LEU A 59 22.55 -4.64 5.61
N ASP A 60 22.78 -4.41 4.32
CA ASP A 60 24.11 -4.42 3.70
C ASP A 60 24.89 -5.72 3.99
N ALA A 61 24.17 -6.83 4.07
CA ALA A 61 24.76 -8.12 4.40
C ALA A 61 25.65 -8.61 3.27
N VAL A 62 26.82 -9.12 3.64
CA VAL A 62 27.68 -9.90 2.75
C VAL A 62 27.34 -11.37 2.94
N LEU A 63 26.82 -11.98 1.88
CA LEU A 63 26.67 -13.44 1.78
C LEU A 63 28.06 -14.04 1.55
N VAL A 64 28.67 -14.56 2.61
CA VAL A 64 30.03 -15.10 2.60
C VAL A 64 30.05 -16.42 1.83
N SER A 65 29.15 -17.32 2.17
CA SER A 65 29.00 -18.61 1.48
C SER A 65 27.63 -19.22 1.71
N VAL A 66 27.29 -20.18 0.84
CA VAL A 66 26.07 -20.98 0.89
C VAL A 66 26.46 -22.45 0.93
N ALA A 67 25.89 -23.20 1.86
CA ALA A 67 26.14 -24.63 1.99
C ALA A 67 24.85 -25.43 2.19
N LEU A 68 24.89 -26.71 1.86
CA LEU A 68 23.85 -27.68 2.20
C LEU A 68 23.89 -27.98 3.70
N ASP A 69 22.71 -27.99 4.34
CA ASP A 69 22.57 -28.28 5.78
C ASP A 69 21.58 -29.41 6.10
N SER A 70 21.30 -30.27 5.13
CA SER A 70 20.45 -31.45 5.33
C SER A 70 21.13 -32.52 6.19
N ARG A 71 20.32 -33.40 6.81
CA ARG A 71 20.85 -34.52 7.62
C ARG A 71 21.84 -35.41 6.85
N GLU A 72 21.61 -35.65 5.56
CA GLU A 72 22.50 -36.43 4.71
C GLU A 72 23.74 -35.62 4.30
N ALA A 73 23.59 -34.34 3.95
CA ALA A 73 24.71 -33.48 3.59
C ALA A 73 25.70 -33.27 4.76
N ARG A 74 25.21 -33.25 6.01
CA ARG A 74 26.07 -33.16 7.20
C ARG A 74 27.02 -34.36 7.38
N LYS A 75 26.75 -35.51 6.73
CA LYS A 75 27.64 -36.68 6.71
C LYS A 75 28.82 -36.53 5.74
N LEU A 76 28.71 -35.62 4.77
CA LEU A 76 29.78 -35.34 3.80
C LEU A 76 30.84 -34.42 4.40
N PRO A 77 32.09 -34.42 3.91
CA PRO A 77 33.10 -33.42 4.26
C PRO A 77 32.61 -31.99 4.02
N PRO A 78 33.01 -30.99 4.85
CA PRO A 78 32.53 -29.60 4.70
C PRO A 78 32.74 -28.99 3.31
N ALA A 79 33.84 -29.33 2.63
CA ALA A 79 34.13 -28.84 1.28
C ALA A 79 33.10 -29.32 0.24
N GLU A 80 32.56 -30.51 0.42
CA GLU A 80 31.58 -31.11 -0.50
C GLU A 80 30.15 -30.58 -0.27
N ARG A 81 29.93 -29.81 0.78
CA ARG A 81 28.62 -29.20 1.10
C ARG A 81 28.47 -27.80 0.51
N ILE A 82 29.54 -27.19 0.04
CA ILE A 82 29.56 -25.79 -0.40
C ILE A 82 28.87 -25.69 -1.76
N ILE A 83 27.80 -24.89 -1.79
CA ILE A 83 27.05 -24.54 -3.00
C ILE A 83 27.70 -23.34 -3.68
N ARG A 84 28.14 -22.37 -2.87
CA ARG A 84 28.77 -21.13 -3.31
C ARG A 84 29.76 -20.64 -2.25
N ASP A 85 30.95 -20.24 -2.68
CA ASP A 85 32.02 -19.70 -1.81
C ASP A 85 32.53 -18.32 -2.27
N SER A 86 31.71 -17.58 -3.02
CA SER A 86 32.03 -16.23 -3.49
C SER A 86 31.29 -15.18 -2.64
N PRO A 87 32.01 -14.43 -1.79
CA PRO A 87 31.43 -13.37 -0.99
C PRO A 87 30.69 -12.36 -1.87
N THR A 88 29.43 -12.10 -1.55
CA THR A 88 28.56 -11.21 -2.34
C THR A 88 27.90 -10.21 -1.43
N ARG A 89 28.16 -8.92 -1.65
CA ARG A 89 27.46 -7.85 -0.97
C ARG A 89 26.05 -7.77 -1.53
N LEU A 90 25.06 -8.14 -0.73
CA LEU A 90 23.68 -8.28 -1.20
C LEU A 90 23.02 -6.92 -1.55
N ALA A 91 23.59 -5.80 -1.10
CA ALA A 91 23.15 -4.47 -1.52
C ALA A 91 23.47 -4.15 -3.00
N ASP A 92 24.49 -4.81 -3.57
CA ASP A 92 24.93 -4.58 -4.96
C ASP A 92 24.24 -5.56 -5.94
N VAL A 93 23.24 -6.33 -5.48
CA VAL A 93 22.54 -7.34 -6.29
C VAL A 93 21.26 -6.74 -6.88
N ASP A 94 21.26 -6.53 -8.19
CA ASP A 94 20.08 -6.03 -8.92
C ASP A 94 19.07 -7.14 -9.27
N ASP A 95 19.54 -8.36 -9.55
CA ASP A 95 18.71 -9.53 -9.90
C ASP A 95 18.71 -10.62 -8.82
N PHE A 96 17.81 -10.46 -7.85
CA PHE A 96 17.62 -11.44 -6.78
C PHE A 96 16.99 -12.77 -7.24
N ASP A 97 16.21 -12.79 -8.33
CA ASP A 97 15.65 -14.06 -8.85
C ASP A 97 16.76 -14.87 -9.54
N GLY A 98 17.67 -14.22 -10.26
CA GLY A 98 18.88 -14.82 -10.79
C GLY A 98 19.75 -15.45 -9.70
N LEU A 99 20.07 -14.69 -8.65
CA LEU A 99 20.84 -15.18 -7.50
C LEU A 99 20.15 -16.36 -6.80
N ARG A 100 18.82 -16.29 -6.61
CA ARG A 100 18.03 -17.38 -6.05
C ARG A 100 18.08 -18.63 -6.93
N LYS A 101 17.93 -18.49 -8.26
CA LYS A 101 18.01 -19.60 -9.22
C LYS A 101 19.38 -20.27 -9.19
N GLU A 102 20.46 -19.50 -9.06
CA GLU A 102 21.81 -20.02 -8.92
C GLU A 102 21.95 -20.91 -7.67
N ILE A 103 21.53 -20.38 -6.51
CA ILE A 103 21.51 -21.12 -5.23
C ILE A 103 20.64 -22.38 -5.34
N GLY A 104 19.50 -22.31 -6.04
CA GLY A 104 18.59 -23.43 -6.24
C GLY A 104 19.11 -24.51 -7.20
N ARG A 105 19.81 -24.14 -8.28
CA ARG A 105 20.37 -25.09 -9.27
C ARG A 105 21.53 -25.89 -8.69
N ALA A 106 22.42 -25.24 -7.95
CA ALA A 106 23.56 -25.91 -7.33
C ALA A 106 23.18 -26.88 -6.19
N GLN A 107 21.94 -26.83 -5.68
CA GLN A 107 21.40 -27.85 -4.77
C GLN A 107 21.11 -29.20 -5.47
N ALA A 108 20.84 -29.18 -6.79
CA ALA A 108 20.47 -30.38 -7.53
C ALA A 108 21.68 -31.26 -7.90
N THR A 109 22.86 -30.67 -8.01
CA THR A 109 24.11 -31.32 -8.43
C THR A 109 24.88 -31.99 -7.28
N THR A 110 24.66 -31.57 -6.03
CA THR A 110 25.51 -31.91 -4.88
C THR A 110 24.85 -32.92 -3.93
N GLY A 111 24.37 -34.04 -4.46
CA GLY A 111 23.93 -35.19 -3.66
C GLY A 111 22.66 -34.97 -2.83
N GLY A 112 21.49 -35.12 -3.47
CA GLY A 112 20.25 -35.54 -2.80
C GLY A 112 19.72 -34.66 -1.67
N ASN A 113 19.31 -33.42 -1.96
CA ASN A 113 18.57 -32.60 -0.99
C ASN A 113 17.04 -32.67 -1.19
N GLN A 114 16.43 -33.83 -0.90
CA GLN A 114 14.95 -33.96 -0.93
C GLN A 114 14.25 -33.00 0.07
N THR A 115 14.99 -32.50 1.07
CA THR A 115 14.50 -31.63 2.15
C THR A 115 14.72 -30.13 1.94
N ARG A 116 15.42 -29.69 0.88
CA ARG A 116 15.76 -28.27 0.59
C ARG A 116 16.19 -27.48 1.84
N GLN A 117 17.24 -27.93 2.50
CA GLN A 117 17.85 -27.21 3.65
C GLN A 117 19.17 -26.59 3.23
N ILE A 118 19.29 -25.27 3.41
CA ILE A 118 20.53 -24.52 3.14
C ILE A 118 20.92 -23.65 4.33
N LEU A 119 22.22 -23.44 4.47
CA LEU A 119 22.84 -22.54 5.43
C LEU A 119 23.48 -21.39 4.66
N LEU A 120 23.07 -20.17 5.01
CA LEU A 120 23.68 -18.93 4.52
C LEU A 120 24.63 -18.41 5.61
N ARG A 121 25.93 -18.30 5.28
CA ARG A 121 26.90 -17.61 6.14
C ARG A 121 26.95 -16.14 5.79
N LEU A 122 26.79 -15.30 6.79
CA LEU A 122 26.54 -13.87 6.63
C LEU A 122 27.48 -13.05 7.51
N THR A 123 27.97 -11.95 6.95
CA THR A 123 28.52 -10.83 7.70
C THR A 123 27.57 -9.66 7.52
N ILE A 124 27.10 -9.06 8.61
CA ILE A 124 26.10 -7.98 8.56
C ILE A 124 26.62 -6.81 9.40
N PRO A 125 26.84 -5.62 8.82
CA PRO A 125 27.24 -4.43 9.57
C PRO A 125 26.32 -4.18 10.77
N GLY A 126 26.91 -4.01 11.95
CA GLY A 126 26.16 -3.73 13.19
C GLY A 126 25.44 -4.93 13.82
N TYR A 127 25.68 -6.15 13.35
CA TYR A 127 25.22 -7.38 13.99
C TYR A 127 26.40 -8.27 14.39
N THR A 128 26.30 -8.84 15.57
CA THR A 128 27.22 -9.88 16.08
C THR A 128 26.50 -11.22 16.17
N VAL A 129 27.24 -12.29 16.46
CA VAL A 129 26.65 -13.62 16.72
C VAL A 129 25.64 -13.62 17.89
N ASN A 130 25.73 -12.66 18.81
CA ASN A 130 24.80 -12.50 19.92
C ASN A 130 23.48 -11.82 19.50
N ASP A 131 23.41 -11.22 18.32
CA ASP A 131 22.22 -10.55 17.78
C ASP A 131 21.32 -11.49 16.96
N ALA A 132 21.54 -12.80 17.02
CA ALA A 132 20.80 -13.79 16.23
C ALA A 132 19.28 -13.66 16.42
N ASP A 133 18.78 -13.47 17.64
CA ASP A 133 17.35 -13.28 17.93
C ASP A 133 16.80 -11.95 17.39
N ARG A 134 17.63 -10.91 17.35
CA ARG A 134 17.27 -9.61 16.77
C ARG A 134 17.16 -9.72 15.25
N LEU A 135 18.13 -10.39 14.61
CA LEU A 135 18.09 -10.69 13.19
C LEU A 135 16.92 -11.61 12.84
N ALA A 136 16.64 -12.63 13.65
CA ALA A 136 15.50 -13.55 13.47
C ALA A 136 14.19 -12.78 13.44
N ARG A 137 13.96 -11.91 14.43
CA ARG A 137 12.76 -11.08 14.49
C ARG A 137 12.64 -10.17 13.27
N TYR A 138 13.73 -9.58 12.80
CA TYR A 138 13.73 -8.75 11.59
C TYR A 138 13.39 -9.56 10.32
N LEU A 139 14.06 -10.70 10.13
CA LEU A 139 13.86 -11.59 8.99
C LEU A 139 12.51 -12.31 9.01
N ALA A 140 11.90 -12.47 10.18
CA ALA A 140 10.61 -13.12 10.37
C ALA A 140 9.42 -12.13 10.36
N ARG A 141 9.66 -10.81 10.27
CA ARG A 141 8.55 -9.82 10.19
C ARG A 141 7.59 -10.23 9.07
N PRO A 142 6.30 -10.49 9.32
CA PRO A 142 5.37 -10.69 8.21
C PRO A 142 5.32 -9.38 7.40
N ALA A 143 5.55 -9.47 6.09
CA ALA A 143 5.08 -8.42 5.20
C ALA A 143 3.63 -8.81 4.90
N PRO A 144 2.61 -8.10 5.41
CA PRO A 144 1.24 -8.46 5.08
C PRO A 144 1.10 -8.42 3.56
N THR A 145 0.52 -9.49 3.03
CA THR A 145 0.12 -9.55 1.64
C THR A 145 -1.33 -9.12 1.60
N LEU A 146 -1.62 -8.06 0.86
CA LEU A 146 -3.00 -7.64 0.67
C LEU A 146 -3.79 -8.75 -0.04
N PRO A 147 -5.04 -9.00 0.36
CA PRO A 147 -5.89 -9.96 -0.35
C PRO A 147 -6.10 -9.47 -1.79
N SER A 148 -6.07 -10.39 -2.76
CA SER A 148 -6.39 -10.08 -4.16
C SER A 148 -7.82 -9.55 -4.29
N ALA A 149 -8.10 -8.81 -5.36
CA ALA A 149 -9.46 -8.40 -5.69
C ALA A 149 -10.35 -9.64 -5.91
N THR A 150 -11.60 -9.58 -5.44
CA THR A 150 -12.60 -10.63 -5.63
C THR A 150 -13.63 -10.19 -6.66
N GLN A 151 -14.34 -11.16 -7.25
CA GLN A 151 -15.45 -10.87 -8.16
C GLN A 151 -16.55 -10.08 -7.44
N ASP A 152 -16.87 -10.42 -6.19
CA ASP A 152 -17.85 -9.68 -5.38
C ASP A 152 -17.51 -8.20 -5.23
N LEU A 153 -16.23 -7.88 -5.01
CA LEU A 153 -15.76 -6.50 -4.94
C LEU A 153 -15.89 -5.79 -6.29
N ALA A 154 -15.55 -6.48 -7.38
CA ALA A 154 -15.68 -5.96 -8.73
C ALA A 154 -17.14 -5.67 -9.10
N ASP A 155 -18.05 -6.58 -8.77
CA ASP A 155 -19.48 -6.46 -9.05
C ASP A 155 -20.16 -5.39 -8.19
N ASP A 156 -19.71 -5.21 -6.94
CA ASP A 156 -20.17 -4.13 -6.04
C ASP A 156 -19.72 -2.75 -6.54
N LEU A 157 -18.47 -2.64 -6.98
CA LEU A 157 -17.90 -1.39 -7.52
C LEU A 157 -18.27 -1.12 -8.97
N LEU A 158 -18.74 -2.12 -9.71
CA LEU A 158 -18.95 -2.10 -11.17
C LEU A 158 -17.67 -1.77 -11.95
N PHE A 159 -16.54 -2.24 -11.42
CA PHE A 159 -15.20 -2.04 -11.98
C PHE A 159 -14.65 -3.35 -12.51
N ASP A 160 -13.72 -3.28 -13.47
CA ASP A 160 -13.03 -4.47 -13.97
C ASP A 160 -12.17 -5.13 -12.88
N LEU A 161 -12.24 -6.45 -12.79
CA LEU A 161 -11.52 -7.24 -11.78
C LEU A 161 -10.00 -7.09 -11.92
N ASN A 162 -9.48 -7.08 -13.15
CA ASN A 162 -8.04 -6.97 -13.39
C ASN A 162 -7.54 -5.57 -13.02
N TRP A 163 -8.33 -4.53 -13.28
CA TRP A 163 -8.03 -3.17 -12.85
C TRP A 163 -7.95 -3.09 -11.32
N LEU A 164 -8.92 -3.65 -10.59
CA LEU A 164 -8.89 -3.68 -9.12
C LEU A 164 -7.70 -4.47 -8.59
N ALA A 165 -7.40 -5.62 -9.18
CA ALA A 165 -6.23 -6.42 -8.81
C ALA A 165 -4.93 -5.63 -9.01
N LYS A 166 -4.80 -4.88 -10.12
CA LYS A 166 -3.66 -4.00 -10.38
C LYS A 166 -3.56 -2.88 -9.34
N VAL A 167 -4.67 -2.24 -8.97
CA VAL A 167 -4.68 -1.18 -7.94
C VAL A 167 -4.25 -1.71 -6.58
N ILE A 168 -4.76 -2.88 -6.16
CA ILE A 168 -4.34 -3.52 -4.90
C ILE A 168 -2.85 -3.89 -4.96
N ALA A 169 -2.35 -4.38 -6.10
CA ALA A 169 -0.92 -4.68 -6.27
C ALA A 169 -0.05 -3.42 -6.19
N VAL A 170 -0.50 -2.31 -6.76
CA VAL A 170 0.17 -1.00 -6.61
C VAL A 170 0.21 -0.59 -5.14
N LEU A 171 -0.89 -0.74 -4.38
CA LEU A 171 -0.90 -0.47 -2.94
C LEU A 171 0.07 -1.37 -2.17
N GLN A 172 0.09 -2.67 -2.48
CA GLN A 172 0.98 -3.65 -1.86
C GLN A 172 2.44 -3.24 -2.03
N TYR A 173 2.83 -2.79 -3.23
CA TYR A 173 4.20 -2.45 -3.56
C TYR A 173 4.59 -1.05 -3.06
N LYS A 174 3.76 -0.04 -3.33
CA LYS A 174 4.07 1.37 -3.02
C LYS A 174 3.71 1.77 -1.60
N LYS A 175 2.90 0.98 -0.90
CA LYS A 175 2.39 1.21 0.48
C LYS A 175 1.49 2.44 0.62
N GLN A 176 1.53 3.37 -0.32
CA GLN A 176 0.67 4.54 -0.34
C GLN A 176 0.27 4.92 -1.77
N MET A 177 -0.97 5.35 -1.93
CA MET A 177 -1.49 5.87 -3.20
C MET A 177 -2.43 7.05 -2.98
N VAL A 178 -2.64 7.83 -4.04
CA VAL A 178 -3.66 8.87 -4.15
C VAL A 178 -4.59 8.51 -5.32
N LEU A 179 -5.87 8.41 -5.00
CA LEU A 179 -6.95 8.35 -5.98
C LEU A 179 -7.32 9.79 -6.35
N TYR A 180 -7.19 10.16 -7.61
CA TYR A 180 -7.42 11.55 -8.04
C TYR A 180 -8.32 11.64 -9.27
N GLY A 181 -8.93 12.81 -9.46
CA GLY A 181 -9.75 13.12 -10.62
C GLY A 181 -10.90 14.06 -10.29
N PRO A 182 -11.78 14.36 -11.27
CA PRO A 182 -12.88 15.30 -11.12
C PRO A 182 -13.87 14.91 -10.00
N PRO A 183 -14.69 15.83 -9.51
CA PRO A 183 -15.69 15.53 -8.49
C PRO A 183 -16.70 14.48 -8.97
N GLY A 184 -17.17 13.66 -8.02
CA GLY A 184 -18.20 12.65 -8.28
C GLY A 184 -17.73 11.38 -9.02
N THR A 185 -16.43 11.15 -9.17
CA THR A 185 -15.87 9.94 -9.80
C THR A 185 -15.72 8.73 -8.86
N GLY A 186 -16.18 8.86 -7.61
CA GLY A 186 -16.24 7.74 -6.66
C GLY A 186 -14.94 7.45 -5.90
N LYS A 187 -13.95 8.37 -5.88
CA LYS A 187 -12.64 8.20 -5.21
C LYS A 187 -12.77 7.76 -3.75
N THR A 188 -13.53 8.49 -2.94
CA THR A 188 -13.74 8.17 -1.52
C THR A 188 -14.51 6.88 -1.32
N TYR A 189 -15.47 6.58 -2.21
CA TYR A 189 -16.19 5.31 -2.19
C TYR A 189 -15.26 4.12 -2.47
N LEU A 190 -14.43 4.22 -3.52
CA LEU A 190 -13.41 3.22 -3.85
C LEU A 190 -12.42 3.04 -2.69
N ALA A 191 -11.88 4.12 -2.14
CA ALA A 191 -10.94 4.06 -1.01
C ALA A 191 -11.50 3.27 0.17
N ARG A 192 -12.76 3.54 0.54
CA ARG A 192 -13.45 2.85 1.65
C ARG A 192 -13.70 1.38 1.35
N LYS A 193 -14.13 1.04 0.14
CA LYS A 193 -14.38 -0.36 -0.27
C LYS A 193 -13.08 -1.16 -0.34
N LEU A 194 -12.01 -0.58 -0.89
CA LEU A 194 -10.69 -1.19 -0.88
C LEU A 194 -10.18 -1.40 0.55
N ALA A 195 -10.27 -0.40 1.43
CA ALA A 195 -9.84 -0.53 2.81
C ALA A 195 -10.64 -1.60 3.58
N GLN A 196 -11.95 -1.64 3.40
CA GLN A 196 -12.81 -2.67 3.97
C GLN A 196 -12.45 -4.07 3.48
N HIS A 197 -12.18 -4.23 2.18
CA HIS A 197 -11.75 -5.50 1.59
C HIS A 197 -10.38 -5.94 2.11
N ILE A 198 -9.44 -4.99 2.23
CA ILE A 198 -8.05 -5.26 2.59
C ILE A 198 -7.87 -5.54 4.09
N ALA A 199 -8.41 -4.66 4.94
CA ALA A 199 -8.12 -4.63 6.37
C ALA A 199 -9.37 -4.88 7.24
N GLY A 200 -10.56 -4.63 6.69
CA GLY A 200 -11.81 -4.57 7.43
C GLY A 200 -11.93 -3.30 8.29
N ALA A 201 -13.14 -3.05 8.80
CA ALA A 201 -13.48 -1.82 9.51
C ALA A 201 -12.59 -1.55 10.73
N ALA A 202 -12.30 -2.58 11.54
CA ALA A 202 -11.54 -2.43 12.79
C ALA A 202 -10.06 -2.02 12.58
N ALA A 203 -9.50 -2.29 11.40
CA ALA A 203 -8.12 -1.93 11.04
C ALA A 203 -8.07 -0.82 9.97
N THR A 204 -9.17 -0.08 9.82
CA THR A 204 -9.27 1.08 8.92
C THR A 204 -9.50 2.34 9.72
N ARG A 205 -8.75 3.40 9.42
CA ARG A 205 -8.99 4.75 9.95
C ARG A 205 -9.22 5.69 8.77
N LEU A 206 -10.29 6.49 8.84
CA LEU A 206 -10.58 7.56 7.88
C LEU A 206 -10.38 8.91 8.59
N VAL A 207 -9.63 9.80 7.95
CA VAL A 207 -9.50 11.21 8.33
C VAL A 207 -9.79 12.07 7.11
N GLN A 208 -10.27 13.29 7.30
CA GLN A 208 -10.48 14.26 6.24
C GLN A 208 -9.63 15.48 6.51
N PHE A 209 -8.81 15.89 5.54
CA PHE A 209 -7.96 17.06 5.67
C PHE A 209 -8.73 18.34 5.35
N HIS A 210 -8.38 19.40 6.07
CA HIS A 210 -8.89 20.75 5.90
C HIS A 210 -7.75 21.76 6.16
N PRO A 211 -7.88 23.04 5.76
CA PRO A 211 -6.76 23.99 5.81
C PRO A 211 -6.11 24.17 7.19
N SER A 212 -6.89 24.02 8.26
CA SER A 212 -6.42 24.11 9.65
C SER A 212 -5.95 22.79 10.26
N TYR A 213 -5.96 21.66 9.52
CA TYR A 213 -5.53 20.37 10.04
C TYR A 213 -4.01 20.40 10.27
N ALA A 214 -3.55 20.05 11.48
CA ALA A 214 -2.15 20.17 11.88
C ALA A 214 -1.53 18.83 12.31
N TYR A 215 -0.23 18.85 12.61
CA TYR A 215 0.51 17.68 13.11
C TYR A 215 -0.09 17.15 14.42
N GLU A 216 -0.46 18.07 15.31
CA GLU A 216 -1.01 17.80 16.64
C GLU A 216 -2.41 17.14 16.59
N ASP A 217 -3.10 17.27 15.45
CA ASP A 217 -4.38 16.59 15.18
C ASP A 217 -4.19 15.25 14.46
N PHE A 218 -3.02 15.04 13.82
CA PHE A 218 -2.74 13.88 12.99
C PHE A 218 -1.99 12.78 13.73
N PHE A 219 -1.00 13.16 14.52
CA PHE A 219 -0.03 12.24 15.08
C PHE A 219 0.11 12.34 16.60
N GLU A 220 0.62 13.43 17.15
CA GLU A 220 0.60 13.65 18.61
C GLU A 220 0.75 15.15 18.94
N GLY A 221 0.14 15.58 20.03
CA GLY A 221 0.25 16.97 20.48
C GLY A 221 -0.25 17.16 21.91
N TYR A 222 0.15 18.25 22.55
CA TYR A 222 -0.30 18.59 23.89
C TYR A 222 -1.77 19.02 23.89
N ARG A 223 -2.57 18.41 24.76
CA ARG A 223 -3.96 18.78 25.03
C ARG A 223 -4.17 18.99 26.53
N PRO A 224 -4.99 19.97 26.93
CA PRO A 224 -5.34 20.17 28.32
C PRO A 224 -6.14 18.97 28.85
N ARG A 225 -5.76 18.46 30.01
CA ARG A 225 -6.41 17.36 30.73
C ARG A 225 -6.64 17.76 32.17
N GLY A 226 -7.89 17.69 32.62
CA GLY A 226 -8.32 18.04 33.97
C GLY A 226 -9.82 18.38 34.03
N SER A 227 -10.35 18.49 35.24
CA SER A 227 -11.71 18.99 35.52
C SER A 227 -11.65 19.93 36.73
N GLY A 228 -12.17 21.15 36.61
CA GLY A 228 -12.15 22.16 37.68
C GLY A 228 -11.01 23.18 37.51
N GLU A 229 -10.30 23.51 38.60
CA GLU A 229 -9.27 24.57 38.66
C GLU A 229 -7.85 24.11 38.27
N THR A 230 -7.63 22.81 38.03
CA THR A 230 -6.29 22.27 37.68
C THR A 230 -6.31 21.67 36.27
N TYR A 231 -5.59 22.32 35.36
CA TYR A 231 -5.33 21.82 34.01
C TYR A 231 -3.86 21.38 33.92
N THR A 232 -3.64 20.18 33.40
CA THR A 232 -2.30 19.70 33.04
C THR A 232 -2.23 19.52 31.52
N LEU A 233 -1.08 19.77 30.91
CA LEU A 233 -0.86 19.44 29.50
C LEU A 233 -0.43 17.97 29.41
N ALA A 234 -1.17 17.18 28.66
CA ALA A 234 -0.85 15.79 28.37
C ALA A 234 -0.69 15.60 26.86
N VAL A 235 0.30 14.82 26.44
CA VAL A 235 0.42 14.41 25.04
C VAL A 235 -0.74 13.47 24.73
N GLN A 236 -1.48 13.79 23.66
CA GLN A 236 -2.57 12.97 23.16
C GLN A 236 -2.22 12.44 21.77
N ASP A 237 -2.42 11.13 21.59
CA ASP A 237 -2.19 10.46 20.33
C ASP A 237 -3.29 10.79 19.31
N GLY A 238 -2.86 11.14 18.11
CA GLY A 238 -3.67 11.36 16.93
C GLY A 238 -3.99 10.06 16.17
N PRO A 239 -4.81 10.15 15.12
CA PRO A 239 -5.32 9.00 14.38
C PRO A 239 -4.23 8.12 13.78
N LEU A 240 -3.15 8.68 13.22
CA LEU A 240 -2.06 7.88 12.66
C LEU A 240 -1.25 7.19 13.76
N ARG A 241 -1.02 7.84 14.90
CA ARG A 241 -0.29 7.26 16.03
C ARG A 241 -1.01 6.06 16.61
N LEU A 242 -2.31 6.19 16.87
CA LEU A 242 -3.18 5.11 17.34
C LEU A 242 -3.24 3.94 16.34
N LEU A 243 -3.36 4.25 15.04
CA LEU A 243 -3.34 3.22 13.99
C LEU A 243 -1.98 2.49 13.96
N ALA A 244 -0.89 3.22 14.13
CA ALA A 244 0.46 2.67 14.11
C ALA A 244 0.77 1.79 15.32
N GLU A 245 0.29 2.17 16.50
CA GLU A 245 0.39 1.31 17.68
C GLU A 245 -0.39 0.00 17.50
N ALA A 246 -1.63 0.08 17.01
CA ALA A 246 -2.43 -1.11 16.70
C ALA A 246 -1.74 -2.01 15.66
N ALA A 247 -1.21 -1.42 14.58
CA ALA A 247 -0.51 -2.12 13.53
C ALA A 247 0.80 -2.78 14.01
N ALA A 248 1.53 -2.13 14.93
CA ALA A 248 2.74 -2.70 15.51
C ALA A 248 2.45 -3.93 16.39
N ASN A 249 1.29 -3.95 17.06
CA ASN A 249 0.84 -5.06 17.91
C ASN A 249 0.22 -6.23 17.12
N ASP A 250 -0.20 -6.00 15.88
CA ASP A 250 -0.71 -7.04 14.97
C ASP A 250 -0.02 -6.97 13.58
N PRO A 251 1.28 -7.33 13.50
CA PRO A 251 2.10 -7.13 12.30
C PRO A 251 1.66 -8.01 11.11
N GLY A 252 0.88 -9.07 11.35
CA GLY A 252 0.40 -9.98 10.32
C GLY A 252 -0.81 -9.43 9.55
N ARG A 253 -1.51 -8.45 10.11
CA ARG A 253 -2.71 -7.85 9.53
C ARG A 253 -2.39 -6.52 8.84
N PRO A 254 -2.96 -6.25 7.65
CA PRO A 254 -2.87 -4.92 7.04
C PRO A 254 -3.77 -3.92 7.78
N TYR A 255 -3.27 -2.70 7.94
CA TYR A 255 -4.00 -1.54 8.46
C TYR A 255 -4.06 -0.46 7.37
N VAL A 256 -5.20 0.20 7.21
CA VAL A 256 -5.38 1.21 6.16
C VAL A 256 -5.75 2.56 6.77
N LEU A 257 -4.97 3.59 6.45
CA LEU A 257 -5.31 4.98 6.69
C LEU A 257 -5.87 5.58 5.38
N ILE A 258 -7.12 6.01 5.41
CA ILE A 258 -7.71 6.81 4.34
C ILE A 258 -7.58 8.29 4.72
N ILE A 259 -7.02 9.08 3.84
CA ILE A 259 -6.93 10.55 3.97
C ILE A 259 -7.78 11.16 2.87
N ASP A 260 -8.99 11.58 3.22
CA ASP A 260 -9.91 12.22 2.29
C ASP A 260 -9.50 13.69 2.10
N GLU A 261 -9.64 14.20 0.88
CA GLU A 261 -9.25 15.56 0.50
C GLU A 261 -7.79 15.89 0.87
N ILE A 262 -6.87 14.99 0.53
CA ILE A 262 -5.47 15.03 0.99
C ILE A 262 -4.76 16.35 0.64
N ASN A 263 -5.16 17.01 -0.45
CA ASN A 263 -4.60 18.29 -0.88
C ASN A 263 -5.09 19.48 -0.04
N ARG A 264 -6.21 19.37 0.70
CA ARG A 264 -6.79 20.49 1.49
C ARG A 264 -5.98 20.90 2.72
N ALA A 265 -4.87 20.21 3.02
CA ALA A 265 -3.93 20.61 4.06
C ALA A 265 -2.50 20.63 3.52
N ASN A 266 -1.61 21.34 4.21
CA ASN A 266 -0.18 21.29 3.89
C ASN A 266 0.42 19.97 4.42
N LEU A 267 0.55 18.96 3.56
CA LEU A 267 1.03 17.64 3.97
C LEU A 267 2.37 17.68 4.68
N SER A 268 3.33 18.48 4.21
CA SER A 268 4.66 18.56 4.83
C SER A 268 4.55 19.05 6.28
N LYS A 269 3.64 19.97 6.57
CA LYS A 269 3.35 20.41 7.95
C LYS A 269 2.59 19.35 8.75
N VAL A 270 1.57 18.71 8.17
CA VAL A 270 0.74 17.72 8.85
C VAL A 270 1.52 16.45 9.21
N PHE A 271 2.37 15.98 8.29
CA PHE A 271 3.22 14.80 8.54
C PHE A 271 4.46 15.14 9.37
N GLY A 272 4.96 16.38 9.33
CA GLY A 272 6.17 16.76 10.05
C GLY A 272 7.34 15.83 9.74
N GLU A 273 7.98 15.30 10.79
CA GLU A 273 9.08 14.34 10.70
C GLU A 273 8.68 12.99 10.08
N LEU A 274 7.40 12.62 10.13
CA LEU A 274 6.88 11.35 9.58
C LEU A 274 6.93 11.34 8.05
N TYR A 275 7.07 12.51 7.42
CA TYR A 275 7.14 12.63 5.98
C TYR A 275 8.38 11.91 5.41
N PHE A 276 9.44 11.79 6.21
CA PHE A 276 10.61 10.97 5.93
C PHE A 276 10.26 9.48 5.92
N LEU A 277 9.47 9.01 6.88
CA LEU A 277 9.10 7.60 7.04
C LEU A 277 8.18 7.06 5.95
N LEU A 278 7.51 7.93 5.17
CA LEU A 278 6.75 7.48 3.99
C LEU A 278 7.66 6.81 2.95
N GLU A 279 8.91 7.26 2.85
CA GLU A 279 9.91 6.72 1.93
C GLU A 279 10.82 5.71 2.64
N TYR A 280 11.24 6.00 3.87
CA TYR A 280 12.20 5.21 4.64
C TYR A 280 11.52 4.48 5.81
N ARG A 281 10.57 3.60 5.53
CA ARG A 281 9.73 2.92 6.55
C ARG A 281 10.49 2.06 7.57
N GLU A 282 11.71 1.64 7.26
CA GLU A 282 12.53 0.83 8.18
C GLU A 282 13.33 1.69 9.17
N GLU A 283 13.47 2.98 8.88
CA GLU A 283 14.19 3.93 9.72
C GLU A 283 13.38 4.31 10.95
N ALA A 284 14.09 4.72 11.99
CA ALA A 284 13.50 5.33 13.17
C ALA A 284 13.80 6.81 13.22
N ILE A 285 12.80 7.59 13.64
CA ILE A 285 12.95 9.00 13.95
C ILE A 285 12.66 9.23 15.43
N GLU A 286 13.21 10.31 15.98
CA GLU A 286 12.82 10.81 17.29
C GLU A 286 11.63 11.77 17.13
N LEU A 287 10.65 11.64 18.02
CA LEU A 287 9.41 12.42 17.97
C LEU A 287 9.56 13.76 18.71
N GLN A 288 8.96 14.82 18.14
CA GLN A 288 9.07 16.17 18.71
C GLN A 288 8.42 16.31 20.10
N TYR A 289 7.26 15.71 20.30
CA TYR A 289 6.49 15.81 21.55
C TYR A 289 6.82 14.69 22.55
N SER A 290 7.63 13.71 22.14
CA SER A 290 8.02 12.56 22.95
C SER A 290 9.54 12.31 22.88
N PRO A 291 10.38 13.23 23.39
CA PRO A 291 11.84 13.11 23.32
C PRO A 291 12.34 11.82 23.95
N GLY A 292 13.35 11.21 23.34
CA GLY A 292 13.90 9.90 23.71
C GLY A 292 13.06 8.69 23.24
N LYS A 293 11.86 8.88 22.69
CA LYS A 293 11.09 7.79 22.06
C LYS A 293 11.36 7.75 20.56
N GLN A 294 11.89 6.62 20.11
CA GLN A 294 12.01 6.33 18.69
C GLN A 294 10.69 5.81 18.12
N PHE A 295 10.30 6.34 16.96
CA PHE A 295 9.15 5.89 16.19
C PHE A 295 9.57 5.36 14.83
N ARG A 296 8.95 4.24 14.43
CA ARG A 296 9.02 3.68 13.07
C ARG A 296 7.61 3.55 12.55
N LEU A 297 7.38 3.85 11.28
CA LEU A 297 6.08 3.63 10.64
C LEU A 297 5.93 2.14 10.31
N PRO A 298 4.96 1.41 10.89
CA PRO A 298 4.80 -0.02 10.65
C PRO A 298 4.64 -0.36 9.17
N ALA A 299 5.32 -1.42 8.73
CA ALA A 299 5.32 -1.86 7.33
C ALA A 299 3.95 -2.41 6.87
N ASN A 300 3.07 -2.71 7.81
CA ASN A 300 1.70 -3.16 7.60
C ASN A 300 0.67 -2.03 7.54
N ILE A 301 1.09 -0.76 7.59
CA ILE A 301 0.19 0.39 7.33
C ILE A 301 0.24 0.78 5.86
N PHE A 302 -0.94 0.89 5.26
CA PHE A 302 -1.17 1.35 3.91
C PHE A 302 -1.93 2.66 3.93
N ILE A 303 -1.61 3.60 3.03
CA ILE A 303 -2.26 4.91 2.98
C ILE A 303 -2.99 5.08 1.64
N ILE A 304 -4.25 5.47 1.68
CA ILE A 304 -5.05 5.80 0.50
C ILE A 304 -5.52 7.25 0.64
N GLY A 305 -4.93 8.15 -0.14
CA GLY A 305 -5.39 9.52 -0.27
C GLY A 305 -6.49 9.64 -1.32
N THR A 306 -7.40 10.60 -1.17
CA THR A 306 -8.28 11.05 -2.25
C THR A 306 -8.01 12.52 -2.56
N MET A 307 -8.12 12.90 -3.83
CA MET A 307 -7.86 14.26 -4.26
C MET A 307 -8.84 14.69 -5.36
N ASN A 308 -9.54 15.79 -5.14
CA ASN A 308 -10.28 16.47 -6.20
C ASN A 308 -9.33 17.37 -6.98
N THR A 309 -9.33 17.22 -8.29
CA THR A 309 -8.46 18.00 -9.19
C THR A 309 -9.08 19.32 -9.65
N ALA A 310 -10.40 19.47 -9.54
CA ALA A 310 -11.12 20.69 -9.89
C ALA A 310 -10.92 21.83 -8.86
N ASP A 311 -10.41 21.52 -7.66
CA ASP A 311 -10.21 22.49 -6.59
C ASP A 311 -8.97 23.37 -6.89
N ARG A 312 -9.20 24.45 -7.65
CA ARG A 312 -8.16 25.40 -8.09
C ARG A 312 -7.52 26.18 -6.94
N SER A 313 -8.15 26.19 -5.76
CA SER A 313 -7.70 26.95 -4.58
C SER A 313 -6.50 26.32 -3.87
N ILE A 314 -6.14 25.10 -4.25
CA ILE A 314 -5.12 24.30 -3.60
C ILE A 314 -4.10 23.88 -4.64
N ALA A 315 -2.94 24.54 -4.60
CA ALA A 315 -1.85 24.37 -5.56
C ALA A 315 -1.43 22.90 -5.74
N LEU A 316 -0.99 22.62 -6.97
CA LEU A 316 -0.27 21.43 -7.44
C LEU A 316 0.35 20.57 -6.32
N VAL A 317 -0.01 19.28 -6.33
CA VAL A 317 0.71 18.24 -5.58
C VAL A 317 2.21 18.44 -5.78
N ASP A 318 2.92 18.68 -4.68
CA ASP A 318 4.35 18.96 -4.74
C ASP A 318 5.12 17.74 -5.30
N ALA A 319 6.32 17.99 -5.83
CA ALA A 319 7.16 16.91 -6.37
C ALA A 319 7.48 15.84 -5.31
N ALA A 320 7.49 16.23 -4.03
CA ALA A 320 7.77 15.36 -2.90
C ALA A 320 6.66 14.32 -2.68
N MET A 321 5.39 14.70 -2.85
CA MET A 321 4.23 13.83 -2.81
C MET A 321 4.21 12.90 -4.01
N ARG A 322 4.46 13.43 -5.22
CA ARG A 322 4.55 12.62 -6.45
C ARG A 322 5.60 11.52 -6.37
N ARG A 323 6.69 11.76 -5.63
CA ARG A 323 7.72 10.74 -5.37
C ARG A 323 7.24 9.66 -4.41
N ARG A 324 6.48 10.04 -3.38
CA ARG A 324 6.13 9.16 -2.25
C ARG A 324 4.85 8.37 -2.48
N PHE A 325 3.91 8.87 -3.27
CA PHE A 325 2.62 8.22 -3.53
C PHE A 325 2.53 7.73 -4.97
N ALA A 326 1.88 6.58 -5.17
CA ALA A 326 1.35 6.23 -6.48
C ALA A 326 0.10 7.06 -6.79
N PHE A 327 -0.08 7.48 -8.04
CA PHE A 327 -1.25 8.24 -8.47
C PHE A 327 -2.11 7.36 -9.37
N VAL A 328 -3.39 7.23 -9.01
CA VAL A 328 -4.39 6.44 -9.75
C VAL A 328 -5.54 7.35 -10.11
N GLU A 329 -5.73 7.56 -11.42
CA GLU A 329 -6.75 8.46 -11.95
C GLU A 329 -8.12 7.78 -12.01
N LEU A 330 -9.15 8.49 -11.58
CA LEU A 330 -10.56 8.16 -11.75
C LEU A 330 -11.21 9.30 -12.54
N HIS A 331 -11.32 9.13 -13.86
CA HIS A 331 -11.78 10.17 -14.77
C HIS A 331 -12.89 9.65 -15.71
N PRO A 332 -13.96 10.43 -15.98
CA PRO A 332 -15.10 9.97 -16.78
C PRO A 332 -14.79 9.49 -18.20
N ASP A 333 -13.67 9.93 -18.78
CA ASP A 333 -13.28 9.60 -20.16
C ASP A 333 -12.61 8.24 -20.35
N HIS A 334 -12.18 7.56 -19.29
CA HIS A 334 -11.47 6.29 -19.43
C HIS A 334 -11.81 5.30 -18.30
N PRO A 335 -11.48 4.01 -18.50
CA PRO A 335 -11.65 3.01 -17.46
C PRO A 335 -10.93 3.39 -16.17
N PRO A 336 -11.52 3.09 -15.00
CA PRO A 336 -12.74 2.29 -14.81
C PRO A 336 -14.04 3.13 -14.72
N VAL A 337 -13.96 4.46 -14.88
CA VAL A 337 -15.10 5.36 -14.62
C VAL A 337 -15.94 5.58 -15.88
N ASP A 338 -15.33 5.45 -17.06
CA ASP A 338 -16.09 5.44 -18.31
C ASP A 338 -17.19 4.38 -18.28
N GLN A 339 -18.36 4.76 -18.79
CA GLN A 339 -19.57 3.93 -18.82
C GLN A 339 -20.02 3.38 -17.45
N LEU A 340 -19.47 3.87 -16.33
CA LEU A 340 -19.84 3.40 -15.00
C LEU A 340 -21.31 3.66 -14.70
N LEU A 341 -21.82 4.82 -15.11
CA LEU A 341 -23.24 5.13 -14.99
C LEU A 341 -24.09 4.19 -15.85
N THR A 342 -23.65 3.85 -17.06
CA THR A 342 -24.33 2.87 -17.92
C THR A 342 -24.43 1.51 -17.25
N ARG A 343 -23.33 0.99 -16.70
CA ARG A 343 -23.31 -0.27 -15.93
C ARG A 343 -24.23 -0.21 -14.71
N TRP A 344 -24.23 0.91 -14.01
CA TRP A 344 -25.05 1.13 -12.82
C TRP A 344 -26.54 1.19 -13.15
N VAL A 345 -26.92 1.93 -14.20
CA VAL A 345 -28.29 2.05 -14.72
C VAL A 345 -28.82 0.68 -15.12
N ALA A 346 -28.02 -0.12 -15.85
CA ALA A 346 -28.39 -1.48 -16.22
C ALA A 346 -28.62 -2.39 -15.01
N LYS A 347 -27.74 -2.33 -14.00
CA LYS A 347 -27.87 -3.12 -12.76
C LYS A 347 -29.10 -2.73 -11.93
N HIS A 348 -29.50 -1.46 -11.96
CA HIS A 348 -30.63 -0.94 -11.17
C HIS A 348 -31.94 -0.80 -11.98
N GLY A 349 -31.96 -1.25 -13.24
CA GLY A 349 -33.15 -1.20 -14.09
C GLY A 349 -33.66 0.22 -14.38
N LYS A 350 -32.78 1.21 -14.44
CA LYS A 350 -33.15 2.61 -14.72
C LYS A 350 -33.29 2.82 -16.24
N THR A 351 -34.27 3.60 -16.69
CA THR A 351 -34.57 3.82 -18.12
C THR A 351 -34.80 5.29 -18.47
N ASP A 352 -34.34 6.21 -17.63
CA ASP A 352 -34.61 7.66 -17.74
C ASP A 352 -33.54 8.44 -18.53
N GLY A 353 -32.65 7.74 -19.24
CA GLY A 353 -31.63 8.34 -20.10
C GLY A 353 -30.49 9.05 -19.35
N ARG A 354 -30.41 8.95 -18.00
CA ARG A 354 -29.39 9.67 -17.20
C ARG A 354 -27.94 9.38 -17.62
N ALA A 355 -27.66 8.18 -18.12
CA ALA A 355 -26.34 7.81 -18.63
C ALA A 355 -25.98 8.60 -19.90
N GLU A 356 -26.91 8.71 -20.85
CA GLU A 356 -26.73 9.46 -22.09
C GLU A 356 -26.59 10.96 -21.82
N LEU A 357 -27.39 11.50 -20.89
CA LEU A 357 -27.29 12.91 -20.48
C LEU A 357 -25.92 13.25 -19.90
N LEU A 358 -25.34 12.38 -19.07
CA LEU A 358 -23.99 12.60 -18.54
C LEU A 358 -22.93 12.57 -19.65
N THR A 359 -23.05 11.64 -20.61
CA THR A 359 -22.16 11.58 -21.76
C THR A 359 -22.24 12.85 -22.60
N LYS A 360 -23.46 13.33 -22.91
CA LYS A 360 -23.67 14.58 -23.64
C LYS A 360 -23.11 15.79 -22.88
N LEU A 361 -23.34 15.87 -21.58
CA LEU A 361 -22.76 16.92 -20.73
C LEU A 361 -21.22 16.91 -20.78
N ASN A 362 -20.59 15.76 -20.56
CA ASN A 362 -19.13 15.65 -20.58
C ASN A 362 -18.53 15.91 -21.98
N ASN A 363 -19.28 15.62 -23.05
CA ASN A 363 -18.90 16.00 -24.41
C ASN A 363 -19.01 17.51 -24.63
N ALA A 364 -20.05 18.16 -24.09
CA ALA A 364 -20.23 19.61 -24.16
C ALA A 364 -19.15 20.39 -23.37
N ILE A 365 -18.64 19.81 -22.28
CA ILE A 365 -17.48 20.34 -21.52
C ILE A 365 -16.20 20.24 -22.37
N GLY A 366 -16.06 19.20 -23.19
CA GLY A 366 -14.96 19.07 -24.15
C GLY A 366 -13.60 18.86 -23.49
N ASP A 367 -12.63 19.72 -23.82
CA ASP A 367 -11.22 19.60 -23.43
C ASP A 367 -10.93 20.05 -22.00
N ASP A 368 -11.90 20.67 -21.32
CA ASP A 368 -11.80 21.05 -19.90
C ASP A 368 -11.92 19.80 -18.99
N ARG A 369 -10.94 18.89 -19.07
CA ARG A 369 -10.94 17.58 -18.41
C ARG A 369 -11.29 17.64 -16.93
N GLU A 370 -10.70 18.59 -16.20
CA GLU A 370 -10.89 18.73 -14.76
C GLU A 370 -12.31 19.20 -14.38
N PHE A 371 -13.08 19.74 -15.33
CA PHE A 371 -14.46 20.18 -15.12
C PHE A 371 -15.48 19.11 -15.42
N LYS A 372 -15.05 17.95 -15.95
CA LYS A 372 -15.97 16.86 -16.26
C LYS A 372 -16.66 16.35 -15.01
N ILE A 373 -17.92 15.98 -15.16
CA ILE A 373 -18.77 15.56 -14.06
C ILE A 373 -18.70 14.04 -13.92
N GLY A 374 -18.40 13.57 -12.71
CA GLY A 374 -18.42 12.15 -12.39
C GLY A 374 -19.84 11.60 -12.22
N PRO A 375 -20.02 10.28 -12.36
CA PRO A 375 -21.34 9.67 -12.43
C PRO A 375 -22.11 9.65 -11.10
N SER A 376 -21.46 9.88 -9.95
CA SER A 376 -22.11 9.73 -8.65
C SER A 376 -23.27 10.69 -8.42
N TYR A 377 -23.29 11.86 -9.07
CA TYR A 377 -24.40 12.82 -8.97
C TYR A 377 -25.72 12.20 -9.39
N LEU A 378 -25.69 11.32 -10.40
CA LEU A 378 -26.87 10.68 -10.99
C LEU A 378 -27.13 9.26 -10.45
N MET A 379 -26.35 8.81 -9.47
CA MET A 379 -26.52 7.53 -8.78
C MET A 379 -27.22 7.67 -7.42
N LYS A 380 -27.39 8.91 -6.93
CA LYS A 380 -28.00 9.19 -5.63
C LYS A 380 -29.53 9.02 -5.67
N PRO A 381 -30.17 8.70 -4.53
CA PRO A 381 -31.64 8.66 -4.42
C PRO A 381 -32.31 9.95 -4.90
N ASP A 382 -31.69 11.11 -4.68
CA ASP A 382 -32.21 12.41 -5.13
C ASP A 382 -32.46 12.46 -6.64
N ALA A 383 -31.64 11.76 -7.44
CA ALA A 383 -31.83 11.66 -8.89
C ALA A 383 -33.09 10.88 -9.29
N ASP A 384 -33.66 10.10 -8.38
CA ASP A 384 -34.91 9.38 -8.60
C ASP A 384 -36.14 10.26 -8.36
N HIS A 385 -35.99 11.41 -7.68
CA HIS A 385 -37.05 12.40 -7.52
C HIS A 385 -37.17 13.35 -8.71
N GLY A 386 -36.13 13.43 -9.54
CA GLY A 386 -36.10 14.25 -10.74
C GLY A 386 -34.67 14.55 -11.17
N LEU A 387 -34.35 14.29 -12.44
CA LEU A 387 -33.03 14.63 -12.99
C LEU A 387 -32.84 16.14 -13.07
N ASP A 388 -33.92 16.89 -13.27
CA ASP A 388 -34.00 18.35 -13.23
C ASP A 388 -33.53 18.92 -11.88
N LEU A 389 -33.97 18.33 -10.76
CA LEU A 389 -33.53 18.76 -9.43
C LEU A 389 -32.03 18.58 -9.23
N VAL A 390 -31.49 17.42 -9.59
CA VAL A 390 -30.04 17.19 -9.51
C VAL A 390 -29.28 18.12 -10.44
N TRP A 391 -29.83 18.40 -11.62
CA TRP A 391 -29.22 19.33 -12.57
C TRP A 391 -29.15 20.75 -12.03
N GLU A 392 -30.27 21.27 -11.53
CA GLU A 392 -30.43 22.64 -11.04
C GLU A 392 -29.66 22.89 -9.74
N TYR A 393 -29.68 21.94 -8.80
CA TYR A 393 -29.16 22.16 -7.45
C TYR A 393 -27.79 21.51 -7.19
N SER A 394 -27.28 20.65 -8.08
CA SER A 394 -25.96 20.02 -7.91
C SER A 394 -25.03 20.24 -9.10
N ILE A 395 -25.48 19.97 -10.33
CA ILE A 395 -24.59 19.99 -11.51
C ILE A 395 -24.33 21.42 -11.98
N LEU A 396 -25.37 22.23 -12.18
CA LEU A 396 -25.21 23.62 -12.66
C LEU A 396 -24.41 24.49 -11.68
N PRO A 397 -24.68 24.49 -10.36
CA PRO A 397 -23.89 25.28 -9.41
C PRO A 397 -22.40 24.90 -9.41
N LEU A 398 -22.08 23.62 -9.58
CA LEU A 398 -20.70 23.15 -9.70
C LEU A 398 -20.03 23.69 -10.98
N LEU A 399 -20.75 23.67 -12.11
CA LEU A 399 -20.24 24.22 -13.37
C LEU A 399 -20.12 25.75 -13.31
N GLU A 400 -21.01 26.44 -12.60
CA GLU A 400 -20.88 27.88 -12.33
C GLU A 400 -19.59 28.18 -11.57
N GLU A 401 -19.23 27.37 -10.57
CA GLU A 401 -17.97 27.51 -9.83
C GLU A 401 -16.75 27.24 -10.73
N HIS A 402 -16.79 26.17 -11.52
CA HIS A 402 -15.71 25.82 -12.44
C HIS A 402 -15.45 26.90 -13.50
N TYR A 403 -16.52 27.44 -14.09
CA TYR A 403 -16.45 28.45 -15.13
C TYR A 403 -16.53 29.89 -14.61
N TYR A 404 -16.41 30.14 -13.30
CA TYR A 404 -16.65 31.46 -12.68
C TYR A 404 -15.93 32.64 -13.39
N ASP A 405 -14.65 32.46 -13.75
CA ASP A 405 -13.84 33.48 -14.47
C ASP A 405 -13.86 33.34 -16.00
N LEU A 406 -14.53 32.31 -16.52
CA LEU A 406 -14.49 31.91 -17.94
C LEU A 406 -15.82 32.14 -18.67
N ARG A 407 -16.96 32.05 -17.97
CA ARG A 407 -18.31 32.23 -18.51
C ARG A 407 -19.21 32.89 -17.48
N SER A 408 -20.13 33.72 -17.93
CA SER A 408 -21.22 34.20 -17.08
C SER A 408 -22.15 33.06 -16.68
N ARG A 409 -22.83 33.20 -15.53
CA ARG A 409 -23.87 32.25 -15.08
C ARG A 409 -24.88 31.91 -16.17
N ARG A 410 -25.34 32.92 -16.92
CA ARG A 410 -26.27 32.71 -18.05
C ARG A 410 -25.66 31.83 -19.14
N GLN A 411 -24.41 32.09 -19.55
CA GLN A 411 -23.74 31.27 -20.56
C GLN A 411 -23.53 29.82 -20.09
N VAL A 412 -23.25 29.59 -18.80
CA VAL A 412 -23.16 28.24 -18.21
C VAL A 412 -24.51 27.53 -18.35
N HIS A 413 -25.61 28.18 -17.98
CA HIS A 413 -26.96 27.60 -18.10
C HIS A 413 -27.38 27.37 -19.55
N ASP A 414 -27.12 28.33 -20.45
CA ASP A 414 -27.45 28.22 -21.87
C ASP A 414 -26.68 27.08 -22.55
N THR A 415 -25.45 26.77 -22.09
CA THR A 415 -24.60 25.71 -22.67
C THR A 415 -24.86 24.35 -22.04
N PHE A 416 -24.93 24.30 -20.71
CA PHE A 416 -24.89 23.07 -19.92
C PHE A 416 -26.22 22.75 -19.20
N GLY A 417 -27.25 23.58 -19.37
CA GLY A 417 -28.58 23.34 -18.81
C GLY A 417 -29.21 22.06 -19.35
N LEU A 418 -30.11 21.46 -18.56
CA LEU A 418 -30.68 20.15 -18.88
C LEU A 418 -31.39 20.14 -20.25
N ASP A 419 -32.15 21.19 -20.57
CA ASP A 419 -32.83 21.31 -21.86
C ASP A 419 -31.86 21.49 -23.03
N ALA A 420 -30.77 22.25 -22.81
CA ALA A 420 -29.71 22.40 -23.81
C ALA A 420 -29.03 21.06 -24.10
N ILE A 421 -28.72 20.28 -23.06
CA ILE A 421 -28.10 18.95 -23.19
C ILE A 421 -29.07 17.93 -23.82
N ARG A 422 -30.37 18.00 -23.51
CA ARG A 422 -31.39 17.16 -24.17
C ARG A 422 -31.52 17.45 -25.65
N GLY A 423 -31.40 18.73 -26.04
CA GLY A 423 -31.52 19.19 -27.42
C GLY A 423 -30.30 18.90 -28.31
N GLN A 424 -29.18 18.45 -27.74
CA GLN A 424 -28.01 18.02 -28.52
C GLN A 424 -28.28 16.65 -29.14
N SER A 425 -28.23 16.55 -30.48
CA SER A 425 -28.45 15.31 -31.24
C SER A 425 -27.38 14.27 -30.98
#